data_AF-A0A497G9K8-F1
#
_entry.id   AF-A0A497G9K8-F1
#
_cell.length_a   1.000
_cell.length_b   1.000
_cell.length_c   1.000
_cell.angle_alpha   90.00
_cell.angle_beta   90.00
_cell.angle_gamma   90.00
#
_symmetry.space_group_name_H-M   'P 1'
#
loop_
_entity.id
_entity.type
_entity.pdbx_description
1 polymer ?
#
loop_
_entity_poly.entity_id
_entity_poly.type
_entity_poly.pdbx_seq_one_letter_code
_entity_poly.pdbx_strand_id
1 'polypeptide(L)'
;MVDAFVEFLRREASRTKVRRIGSALYIVEGERRERRYRLPTDFIDAILLRREPSEHVVVEKGLIRELRYRIDELESEVKRLRLRSRVLEALLATCIVALILSLFR
;
A
#
# COMPACT_ATOMS: atom_id res chain seq x y z
N MET A 1 26.85 -15.81 -5.39
CA MET A 1 25.66 -14.94 -5.61
C MET A 1 25.35 -14.06 -4.41
N VAL A 2 25.33 -14.60 -3.18
CA VAL A 2 25.07 -13.84 -1.94
C VAL A 2 26.10 -12.72 -1.74
N ASP A 3 27.39 -12.97 -1.99
CA ASP A 3 28.44 -11.99 -1.77
C ASP A 3 28.34 -10.75 -2.68
N ALA A 4 27.98 -10.97 -3.95
CA ALA A 4 27.79 -9.87 -4.90
C ALA A 4 26.63 -8.95 -4.52
N PHE A 5 25.56 -9.52 -3.93
CA PHE A 5 24.42 -8.75 -3.46
C PHE A 5 24.76 -7.97 -2.18
N VAL A 6 25.51 -8.58 -1.25
CA VAL A 6 25.97 -7.91 -0.04
C VAL A 6 26.93 -6.75 -0.37
N GLU A 7 27.82 -6.95 -1.34
CA GLU A 7 28.75 -5.91 -1.83
C GLU A 7 27.99 -4.74 -2.49
N PHE A 8 26.95 -5.06 -3.27
CA PHE A 8 26.05 -4.07 -3.86
C PHE A 8 25.35 -3.24 -2.78
N LEU A 9 24.79 -3.89 -1.75
CA LEU A 9 24.11 -3.20 -0.64
C LEU A 9 25.07 -2.32 0.15
N ARG A 10 26.30 -2.77 0.42
CA ARG A 10 27.33 -1.95 1.09
C ARG A 10 27.69 -0.71 0.28
N ARG A 11 27.84 -0.87 -1.04
CA ARG A 11 28.14 0.24 -1.95
C ARG A 11 27.01 1.26 -1.98
N GLU A 12 25.75 0.81 -2.07
CA GLU A 12 24.62 1.74 -2.08
C GLU A 12 24.39 2.39 -0.70
N ALA A 13 24.53 1.66 0.40
CA ALA A 13 24.41 2.22 1.75
C ALA A 13 25.46 3.32 2.01
N SER A 14 26.68 3.19 1.47
CA SER A 14 27.73 4.22 1.59
C SER A 14 27.40 5.55 0.87
N ARG A 15 26.44 5.52 -0.07
CA ARG A 15 26.01 6.68 -0.86
C ARG A 15 24.78 7.36 -0.29
N THR A 16 24.04 6.69 0.59
CA THR A 16 22.82 7.20 1.19
C THR A 16 23.17 8.07 2.41
N LYS A 17 22.84 9.37 2.35
CA LYS A 17 22.94 10.24 3.53
C LYS A 17 21.81 9.92 4.49
N VAL A 18 22.10 9.82 5.78
CA VAL A 18 21.10 9.53 6.81
C VAL A 18 21.18 10.59 7.91
N ARG A 19 20.04 11.06 8.38
CA ARG A 19 19.91 12.03 9.48
C ARG A 19 19.21 11.36 10.63
N ARG A 20 19.77 11.53 11.83
CA ARG A 20 19.16 11.04 13.06
C ARG A 20 18.33 12.16 13.69
N ILE A 21 17.08 11.86 14.02
CA ILE A 21 16.20 12.75 14.79
C ILE A 21 15.72 11.97 16.00
N GLY A 22 16.22 12.34 17.19
CA GLY A 22 16.01 11.57 18.42
C GLY A 22 16.58 10.15 18.34
N SER A 23 15.74 9.14 18.60
CA SER A 23 16.11 7.72 18.52
C SER A 23 16.01 7.12 17.12
N ALA A 24 15.41 7.82 16.15
CA ALA A 24 15.14 7.29 14.81
C ALA A 24 16.15 7.78 13.76
N LEU A 25 16.49 6.89 12.81
CA LEU A 25 17.28 7.22 11.62
C LEU A 25 16.34 7.45 10.42
N TYR A 26 16.56 8.55 9.72
CA TYR A 26 15.82 8.96 8.54
C TYR A 26 16.78 9.08 7.36
N ILE A 27 16.48 8.42 6.25
CA ILE A 27 17.24 8.58 5.01
C ILE A 27 17.00 10.01 4.50
N VAL A 28 18.08 10.79 4.36
CA VAL A 28 18.05 12.09 3.71
C VAL A 28 18.19 11.84 2.22
N GLU A 29 17.06 11.82 1.52
CA GLU A 29 17.06 11.95 0.07
C GLU A 29 17.68 13.31 -0.25
N GLY A 30 18.91 13.32 -0.76
CA GLY A 30 19.49 14.53 -1.33
C GLY A 30 18.60 15.01 -2.48
N GLU A 31 18.61 16.31 -2.79
CA GLU A 31 17.98 16.85 -4.00
C GLU A 31 18.32 15.91 -5.16
N ARG A 32 17.30 15.21 -5.66
CA ARG A 32 17.44 14.29 -6.79
C ARG A 32 17.86 15.15 -7.96
N ARG A 33 19.17 15.30 -8.16
CA ARG A 33 19.74 15.72 -9.44
C ARG A 33 19.23 14.72 -10.45
N GLU A 34 18.14 15.09 -11.12
CA GLU A 34 17.54 14.49 -12.31
C GLU A 34 18.06 13.10 -12.61
N ARG A 35 17.79 12.13 -11.73
CA ARG A 35 17.99 10.74 -12.08
C ARG A 35 16.81 10.42 -12.98
N ARG A 36 17.09 10.49 -14.28
CA ARG A 36 16.28 10.10 -15.43
C ARG A 36 15.88 8.60 -15.43
N TYR A 37 15.74 8.01 -14.25
CA TYR A 37 15.31 6.64 -14.02
C TYR A 37 13.95 6.70 -13.33
N ARG A 38 12.92 6.60 -14.17
CA ARG A 38 11.51 6.45 -13.82
C ARG A 38 11.35 5.07 -13.18
N LEU A 39 11.07 5.03 -11.88
CA LEU A 39 10.87 3.76 -11.17
C LEU A 39 9.41 3.31 -11.31
N PRO A 40 9.12 1.99 -11.35
CA PRO A 40 7.76 1.46 -11.31
C PRO A 40 6.93 1.97 -10.12
N THR A 41 7.60 2.39 -9.04
CA THR A 41 6.99 2.98 -7.84
C THR A 41 6.28 4.30 -8.13
N ASP A 42 6.84 5.17 -8.99
CA ASP A 42 6.23 6.46 -9.34
C ASP A 42 4.88 6.26 -10.07
N PHE A 43 4.70 5.11 -10.73
CA PHE A 43 3.47 4.75 -11.43
C PHE A 43 2.39 4.21 -10.50
N ILE A 44 2.77 3.38 -9.50
CA ILE A 44 1.85 2.92 -8.46
C ILE A 44 1.34 4.10 -7.64
N ASP A 45 2.24 5.01 -7.29
CA ASP A 45 1.90 6.25 -6.59
C ASP A 45 0.95 7.11 -7.42
N ALA A 46 1.15 7.25 -8.73
CA ALA A 46 0.23 7.99 -9.59
C ALA A 46 -1.19 7.38 -9.65
N ILE A 47 -1.29 6.04 -9.75
CA ILE A 47 -2.57 5.33 -9.75
C ILE A 47 -3.30 5.49 -8.41
N LEU A 48 -2.58 5.30 -7.29
CA LEU A 48 -3.16 5.39 -5.95
C LEU A 48 -3.52 6.83 -5.54
N LEU A 49 -2.75 7.82 -5.99
CA LEU A 49 -2.90 9.23 -5.59
C LEU A 49 -3.75 10.06 -6.57
N ARG A 50 -4.37 9.44 -7.58
CA ARG A 50 -5.19 10.12 -8.62
C ARG A 50 -4.47 11.30 -9.30
N ARG A 51 -3.15 11.21 -9.46
CA ARG A 51 -2.38 12.23 -10.18
C ARG A 51 -2.13 11.79 -11.62
N GLU A 52 -2.10 12.75 -12.54
CA GLU A 52 -1.68 12.49 -13.91
C GLU A 52 -0.19 12.10 -13.90
N PRO A 53 0.18 10.97 -14.52
CA PRO A 53 1.57 10.56 -14.57
C PRO A 53 2.36 11.59 -15.37
N SER A 54 3.30 12.27 -14.72
CA SER A 54 4.20 13.22 -15.36
C SER A 54 5.13 12.45 -16.31
N GLU A 55 4.74 12.47 -17.58
CA GLU A 55 5.48 12.06 -18.77
C GLU A 55 5.93 10.59 -18.84
N HIS A 56 5.21 9.86 -19.69
CA HIS A 56 5.65 8.62 -20.37
C HIS A 56 6.10 7.51 -19.44
N VAL A 57 5.13 6.93 -18.75
CA VAL A 57 5.19 5.54 -18.32
C VAL A 57 4.75 4.68 -19.50
N VAL A 58 5.68 3.95 -20.13
CA VAL A 58 5.37 2.99 -21.19
C VAL A 58 4.82 1.74 -20.53
N VAL A 59 3.53 1.76 -20.24
CA VAL A 59 2.75 0.59 -19.84
C VAL A 59 1.69 0.37 -20.91
N GLU A 60 1.54 -0.86 -21.37
CA GLU A 60 0.48 -1.20 -22.33
C GLU A 60 -0.86 -0.71 -21.78
N LYS A 61 -1.58 0.11 -22.56
CA LYS A 61 -2.89 0.65 -22.14
C LYS A 61 -3.88 -0.45 -21.70
N GLY A 62 -3.72 -1.67 -22.22
CA GLY A 62 -4.47 -2.86 -21.79
C GLY A 62 -4.23 -3.24 -20.33
N LEU A 63 -2.96 -3.31 -19.91
CA LEU A 63 -2.57 -3.63 -18.53
C LEU A 63 -3.09 -2.60 -17.53
N ILE A 64 -3.14 -1.31 -17.91
CA ILE A 64 -3.69 -0.24 -17.06
C ILE A 64 -5.17 -0.46 -16.81
N ARG A 65 -5.92 -0.77 -17.88
CA ARG A 65 -7.37 -1.00 -17.80
C ARG A 65 -7.67 -2.25 -16.97
N GLU A 66 -6.88 -3.30 -17.14
CA GLU A 66 -7.00 -4.52 -16.37
C GLU A 66 -6.66 -4.31 -14.88
N LEU A 67 -5.57 -3.62 -14.55
CA LEU A 67 -5.23 -3.31 -13.16
C LEU A 67 -6.32 -2.49 -12.49
N ARG A 68 -6.82 -1.45 -13.17
CA ARG A 68 -7.91 -0.62 -12.66
C ARG A 68 -9.17 -1.46 -12.41
N TYR A 69 -9.52 -2.33 -13.36
CA TYR A 69 -10.67 -3.22 -13.21
C TYR A 69 -10.52 -4.14 -11.98
N ARG A 70 -9.35 -4.77 -11.82
CA ARG A 70 -9.08 -5.65 -10.67
C ARG A 70 -9.11 -4.89 -9.34
N ILE A 71 -8.59 -3.66 -9.30
CA ILE A 71 -8.64 -2.82 -8.10
C ILE A 71 -10.10 -2.47 -7.75
N ASP A 72 -10.88 -2.01 -8.73
CA ASP A 72 -12.29 -1.66 -8.53
C ASP A 72 -13.11 -2.89 -8.09
N GLU A 73 -12.81 -4.06 -8.65
CA GLU A 73 -13.44 -5.33 -8.27
C GLU A 73 -13.13 -5.70 -6.82
N LEU A 74 -11.85 -5.67 -6.42
CA LEU A 74 -11.41 -5.94 -5.05
C LEU A 74 -12.01 -4.95 -4.05
N GLU A 75 -12.07 -3.65 -4.38
CA GLU A 75 -12.74 -2.66 -3.54
C GLU A 75 -14.24 -2.99 -3.35
N SER A 76 -14.91 -3.44 -4.41
CA SER A 76 -16.31 -3.85 -4.35
C SER A 76 -16.53 -5.08 -3.47
N GLU A 77 -15.61 -6.05 -3.52
CA GLU A 77 -15.65 -7.26 -2.70
C GLU A 77 -15.41 -6.94 -1.23
N VAL A 78 -14.38 -6.14 -0.93
CA VAL A 78 -14.10 -5.67 0.43
C VAL A 78 -15.30 -4.92 1.00
N LYS A 79 -15.96 -4.06 0.20
CA LYS A 79 -17.16 -3.35 0.63
C LYS A 79 -18.32 -4.30 0.94
N ARG A 80 -18.53 -5.32 0.11
CA ARG A 80 -19.55 -6.36 0.35
C ARG A 80 -19.25 -7.18 1.61
N LEU A 81 -18.00 -7.57 1.82
CA LEU A 81 -17.57 -8.31 3.01
C LEU A 81 -17.74 -7.47 4.28
N ARG A 82 -17.37 -6.19 4.25
CA ARG A 82 -17.59 -5.28 5.38
C ARG A 82 -19.07 -5.11 5.74
N LEU A 83 -19.95 -5.03 4.75
CA LEU A 83 -21.40 -4.98 5.00
C LEU A 83 -21.90 -6.27 5.65
N ARG A 84 -21.48 -7.44 5.16
CA ARG A 84 -21.82 -8.73 5.78
C ARG A 84 -21.32 -8.82 7.21
N SER A 85 -20.05 -8.43 7.47
CA SER A 85 -19.47 -8.42 8.82
C SER A 85 -20.31 -7.58 9.79
N ARG A 86 -20.70 -6.36 9.41
CA ARG A 86 -21.54 -5.50 10.25
C ARG A 86 -22.90 -6.12 10.56
N VAL A 87 -23.53 -6.78 9.59
CA VAL A 87 -24.81 -7.48 9.80
C VAL A 87 -24.63 -8.65 10.77
N LEU A 88 -23.58 -9.44 10.58
CA LEU A 88 -23.22 -10.54 11.48
C LEU A 88 -22.92 -10.04 12.90
N GLU A 89 -22.14 -8.98 13.05
CA GLU A 89 -21.86 -8.33 14.34
C GLU A 89 -23.13 -7.85 15.03
N ALA A 90 -24.05 -7.22 14.30
CA ALA A 90 -25.33 -6.78 14.86
C ALA A 90 -26.21 -7.95 15.32
N LEU A 91 -26.26 -9.03 14.53
CA LEU A 91 -26.97 -10.26 14.92
C LEU A 91 -26.35 -10.87 16.18
N LEU A 92 -25.02 -10.96 16.23
CA LEU A 92 -24.29 -11.51 17.37
C LEU A 92 -24.54 -10.69 18.64
N ALA A 93 -24.48 -9.37 18.55
CA ALA A 93 -24.81 -8.47 19.65
C ALA A 93 -26.26 -8.65 20.13
N THR A 94 -27.21 -8.78 19.20
CA THR A 94 -28.63 -9.02 19.54
C THR A 94 -28.81 -10.35 20.25
N CYS A 95 -28.17 -11.42 19.77
CA CYS A 95 -28.19 -12.73 20.41
C CYS A 95 -27.58 -12.69 21.82
N ILE A 96 -26.46 -11.98 22.01
CA ILE A 96 -25.83 -11.81 23.33
C ILE A 96 -26.80 -11.12 24.29
N VAL A 97 -27.44 -10.02 23.88
CA VAL A 97 -28.43 -9.30 24.70
C VAL A 97 -29.61 -10.20 25.06
N ALA A 98 -30.16 -10.95 24.09
CA ALA A 98 -31.26 -11.88 24.34
C ALA A 98 -30.87 -12.99 25.32
N LEU A 99 -29.64 -13.51 25.21
CA LEU A 99 -29.13 -14.56 26.08
C LEU A 99 -28.94 -14.05 27.52
N ILE A 100 -28.39 -12.85 27.67
CA ILE A 100 -28.29 -12.14 28.95
C ILE A 100 -29.69 -11.98 29.57
N LEU A 101 -30.66 -11.43 28.82
CA LEU A 101 -32.03 -11.28 29.30
C LEU A 101 -32.69 -12.60 29.70
N SER A 102 -32.36 -13.70 29.01
CA SER A 102 -32.88 -15.03 29.37
C SER A 102 -32.24 -15.60 30.64
N LEU A 103 -31.00 -15.25 30.96
CA LEU A 103 -30.29 -15.67 32.17
C LEU A 103 -30.73 -14.90 33.41
N PHE A 104 -31.17 -13.65 33.23
CA PHE A 104 -31.68 -12.79 34.30
C PHE A 104 -33.20 -12.93 34.53
N ARG A 105 -33.84 -13.88 33.84
CA ARG A 105 -35.25 -14.27 34.02
C ARG A 105 -35.32 -15.57 34.81
#